data_AF-A0A4R1APM9-F1
#
_entry.id   AF-A0A4R1APM9-F1
#
_cell.length_a   1.000
_cell.length_b   1.000
_cell.length_c   1.000
_cell.angle_alpha   90.00
_cell.angle_beta   90.00
_cell.angle_gamma   90.00
#
_symmetry.space_group_name_H-M   'P 1'
#
loop_
_entity.id
_entity.type
_entity.pdbx_description
1 polymer ?
#
loop_
_entity_poly.entity_id
_entity_poly.type
_entity_poly.pdbx_seq_one_letter_code
_entity_poly.pdbx_strand_id
1 'polypeptide(L)'
;MPDDVLLVCAAALAVVALVASAAALVAARRLRRATEELRAATEQARTAPAAAPVQPVAAPPAPERRDAAVVALPADDEVVDAEIVETDLEPDVHVVDGRVVVRPSDQQVVAATLGRPLVRLSVVGAGLAHALRPESRDRISGLVRRDFRRRRRARARAARRAARTTHVPPADPPTWIGGNPGGGAP
;
A
#
# COMPACT_ATOMS: atom_id res chain seq x y z
N MET A 1 10.66 32.46 3.97
CA MET A 1 11.53 31.50 3.23
C MET A 1 12.24 30.53 4.18
N PRO A 2 13.05 30.95 5.19
CA PRO A 2 13.61 29.99 6.16
C PRO A 2 12.52 29.42 7.09
N ASP A 3 11.52 30.23 7.47
CA ASP A 3 10.45 29.80 8.38
C ASP A 3 9.53 28.74 7.77
N ASP A 4 9.24 28.85 6.46
CA ASP A 4 8.43 27.87 5.73
C ASP A 4 9.14 26.51 5.66
N VAL A 5 10.46 26.49 5.52
CA VAL A 5 11.27 25.26 5.51
C VAL A 5 11.26 24.62 6.89
N LEU A 6 11.42 25.41 7.95
CA LEU A 6 11.34 24.90 9.33
C LEU A 6 9.95 24.33 9.65
N LEU A 7 8.88 24.97 9.16
CA LEU A 7 7.51 24.51 9.37
C LEU A 7 7.23 23.20 8.63
N VAL A 8 7.73 23.06 7.39
CA VAL A 8 7.62 21.81 6.62
C VAL A 8 8.45 20.69 7.27
N CYS A 9 9.67 20.98 7.73
CA CYS A 9 10.51 20.01 8.43
C CYS A 9 9.88 19.56 9.76
N ALA A 10 9.33 20.48 10.54
CA ALA A 10 8.64 20.18 11.80
C ALA A 10 7.38 19.34 11.56
N ALA A 11 6.59 19.67 10.53
CA ALA A 11 5.42 18.89 10.14
C ALA A 11 5.79 17.48 9.69
N ALA A 12 6.86 17.34 8.90
CA ALA A 12 7.36 16.03 8.48
C ALA A 12 7.83 15.18 9.67
N LEU A 13 8.60 15.78 10.60
CA LEU A 13 9.04 15.10 11.82
C LEU A 13 7.87 14.67 12.71
N ALA A 14 6.85 15.52 12.85
CA ALA A 14 5.65 15.20 13.61
C ALA A 14 4.90 14.01 13.02
N VAL A 15 4.76 13.95 11.69
CA VAL A 15 4.13 12.80 11.01
C VAL A 15 4.93 11.53 11.23
N VAL A 16 6.26 11.58 11.10
CA VAL A 16 7.13 10.42 11.33
C VAL A 16 7.02 9.92 12.77
N ALA A 17 7.05 10.84 13.75
CA ALA A 17 6.91 10.51 15.16
C ALA A 17 5.54 9.87 15.47
N LEU A 18 4.47 10.36 14.84
CA LEU A 18 3.13 9.82 15.01
C LEU A 18 3.02 8.41 14.42
N VAL A 19 3.57 8.19 13.23
CA VAL A 19 3.62 6.85 12.60
C VAL A 19 4.44 5.87 13.44
N ALA A 20 5.60 6.30 13.94
CA ALA A 20 6.45 5.47 14.81
C ALA A 20 5.71 5.10 16.11
N SER A 21 5.02 6.07 16.72
CA SER A 21 4.22 5.86 17.93
C SER A 21 3.06 4.88 17.71
N ALA A 22 2.36 5.03 16.58
CA ALA A 22 1.29 4.11 16.18
C ALA A 22 1.82 2.68 15.95
N ALA A 23 2.96 2.54 15.27
CA ALA A 23 3.60 1.24 15.06
C ALA A 23 4.03 0.59 16.39
N ALA A 24 4.62 1.36 17.29
CA ALA A 24 5.00 0.90 18.63
C ALA A 24 3.79 0.44 19.44
N LEU A 25 2.68 1.18 19.39
CA LEU A 25 1.41 0.79 20.03
C LEU A 25 0.84 -0.51 19.45
N VAL A 26 0.89 -0.69 18.13
CA VAL A 26 0.43 -1.94 17.49
C VAL A 26 1.32 -3.12 17.89
N ALA A 27 2.64 -2.95 17.91
CA ALA A 27 3.58 -3.97 18.35
C ALA A 27 3.35 -4.34 19.82
N ALA A 28 3.20 -3.35 20.70
CA ALA A 28 2.89 -3.55 22.11
C ALA A 28 1.55 -4.28 22.32
N ARG A 29 0.51 -3.93 21.55
CA ARG A 29 -0.80 -4.63 21.61
C ARG A 29 -0.69 -6.08 21.16
N ARG A 30 0.10 -6.38 20.12
CA ARG A 30 0.33 -7.74 19.66
C ARG A 30 1.08 -8.57 20.69
N LEU A 31 2.10 -7.99 21.32
CA LEU A 31 2.84 -8.64 22.38
C LEU A 31 1.94 -8.93 23.59
N ARG A 32 1.09 -7.97 24.00
CA ARG A 32 0.10 -8.17 25.07
C ARG A 32 -0.85 -9.34 24.77
N ARG A 33 -1.40 -9.40 23.56
CA ARG A 33 -2.26 -10.51 23.14
C ARG A 33 -1.54 -11.86 23.18
N ALA A 34 -0.31 -11.92 22.67
CA ALA A 34 0.49 -13.15 22.73
C ALA A 34 0.81 -13.56 24.18
N THR A 35 1.07 -12.61 25.07
CA THR A 35 1.29 -12.92 26.50
C THR A 35 0.02 -13.36 27.22
N GLU A 36 -1.15 -12.84 26.83
CA GLU A 36 -2.45 -13.25 27.37
C GLU A 36 -2.79 -14.67 26.91
N GLU A 37 -2.58 -14.99 25.63
CA GLU A 37 -2.75 -16.33 25.08
C GLU A 37 -1.83 -17.35 25.77
N LEU A 38 -0.56 -16.97 26.02
CA LEU A 38 0.39 -17.83 26.73
C LEU A 38 -0.01 -18.07 28.19
N ARG A 39 -0.52 -17.03 28.89
CA ARG A 39 -1.03 -17.17 30.26
C ARG A 39 -2.27 -18.04 30.32
N ALA A 40 -3.22 -17.84 29.41
CA ALA A 40 -4.41 -18.68 29.30
C ALA A 40 -4.04 -20.14 29.03
N ALA A 41 -3.11 -20.41 28.12
CA ALA A 41 -2.61 -21.76 27.86
C ALA A 41 -1.91 -22.38 29.08
N THR A 42 -1.16 -21.58 29.84
CA THR A 42 -0.48 -22.04 31.07
C THR A 42 -1.47 -22.36 32.19
N GLU A 43 -2.53 -21.57 32.34
CA GLU A 43 -3.58 -21.78 33.34
C GLU A 43 -4.47 -22.99 32.98
N GLN A 44 -4.72 -23.20 31.69
CA GLN A 44 -5.43 -24.37 31.18
C GLN A 44 -4.62 -25.66 31.34
N ALA A 45 -3.29 -25.60 31.17
CA ALA A 45 -2.40 -26.71 31.48
C ALA A 45 -2.33 -27.04 32.98
N ARG A 46 -2.58 -26.06 33.85
CA ARG A 46 -2.56 -26.23 35.32
C ARG A 46 -3.87 -26.77 35.88
N THR A 47 -4.98 -26.54 35.18
CA THR A 47 -6.33 -27.02 35.55
C THR A 47 -6.70 -28.33 34.85
N ALA A 48 -5.92 -28.77 33.85
CA ALA A 48 -6.05 -30.09 33.25
C ALA A 48 -5.70 -31.18 34.29
N PRO A 49 -6.56 -32.17 34.53
CA PRO A 49 -6.27 -33.27 35.46
C PRO A 49 -5.09 -34.09 34.94
N ALA A 50 -4.16 -34.42 35.84
CA ALA A 50 -3.02 -35.29 35.58
C ALA A 50 -3.51 -36.67 35.11
N ALA A 51 -3.61 -36.85 33.80
CA ALA A 51 -3.84 -38.15 33.19
C ALA A 51 -2.57 -39.00 33.33
N ALA A 52 -2.78 -40.25 33.73
CA ALA A 52 -1.82 -41.28 34.09
C ALA A 52 -0.62 -41.46 33.11
N PRO A 53 0.52 -42.00 33.58
CA PRO A 53 1.70 -42.21 32.75
C PRO A 53 1.43 -43.24 31.65
N VAL A 54 1.46 -42.79 30.40
CA VAL A 54 1.39 -43.65 29.22
C VAL A 54 2.78 -44.23 28.94
N GLN A 55 2.86 -45.56 28.94
CA GLN A 55 4.05 -46.34 28.61
C GLN A 55 4.58 -46.05 27.18
N PRO A 56 5.89 -46.16 26.94
CA PRO A 56 6.49 -45.85 25.64
C PRO A 56 6.20 -46.95 24.62
N VAL A 57 5.36 -46.65 23.63
CA VAL A 57 5.22 -47.47 22.41
C VAL A 57 6.28 -47.03 21.40
N ALA A 58 6.91 -48.03 20.78
CA ALA A 58 8.08 -47.97 19.94
C ALA A 58 8.04 -46.93 18.80
N ALA A 59 9.22 -46.35 18.54
CA ALA A 59 9.49 -45.36 17.51
C ALA A 59 9.36 -45.94 16.08
N PRO A 60 8.70 -45.24 15.13
CA PRO A 60 8.97 -45.37 13.71
C PRO A 60 10.23 -44.55 13.32
N PRO A 61 11.02 -45.01 12.32
CA PRO A 61 12.30 -44.40 11.97
C PRO A 61 12.15 -42.98 11.40
N ALA A 62 13.16 -42.16 11.70
CA ALA A 62 13.26 -40.73 11.42
C ALA A 62 13.10 -40.38 9.92
N PRO A 63 12.39 -39.30 9.57
CA PRO A 63 12.63 -38.62 8.31
C PRO A 63 13.97 -37.88 8.39
N GLU A 64 14.87 -38.25 7.48
CA GLU A 64 16.15 -37.59 7.26
C GLU A 64 15.99 -36.07 7.23
N ARG A 65 16.80 -35.43 8.07
CA ARG A 65 17.01 -33.99 8.11
C ARG A 65 17.67 -33.59 6.79
N ARG A 66 16.86 -33.24 5.78
CA ARG A 66 17.38 -32.55 4.60
C ARG A 66 17.82 -31.16 5.06
N ASP A 67 19.13 -31.00 5.14
CA ASP A 67 19.78 -29.72 5.29
C ASP A 67 19.16 -28.75 4.29
N ALA A 68 18.53 -27.70 4.82
CA ALA A 68 18.12 -26.56 4.03
C ALA A 68 19.41 -25.92 3.50
N ALA A 69 19.85 -26.38 2.33
CA ALA A 69 20.79 -25.64 1.51
C ALA A 69 20.17 -24.26 1.31
N VAL A 70 20.72 -23.28 2.01
CA VAL A 70 20.52 -21.87 1.72
C VAL A 70 21.02 -21.68 0.29
N VAL A 71 20.08 -21.72 -0.66
CA VAL A 71 20.33 -21.31 -2.04
C VAL A 71 20.61 -19.81 -1.95
N ALA A 72 21.89 -19.46 -1.90
CA ALA A 72 22.34 -18.13 -2.20
C ALA A 72 21.90 -17.84 -3.63
N LEU A 73 20.87 -16.98 -3.80
CA LEU A 73 20.53 -16.48 -5.12
C LEU A 73 21.75 -15.69 -5.65
N PRO A 74 22.25 -15.99 -6.86
CA PRO A 74 23.24 -15.15 -7.48
C PRO A 74 22.65 -13.75 -7.69
N ALA A 75 23.36 -12.77 -7.18
CA ALA A 75 23.09 -11.36 -7.44
C ALA A 75 23.64 -11.05 -8.82
N ASP A 76 22.82 -11.20 -9.87
CA ASP A 76 23.10 -10.59 -11.16
C ASP A 76 21.80 -10.17 -11.84
N ASP A 77 21.89 -8.99 -12.43
CA ASP A 77 20.85 -8.23 -13.12
C ASP A 77 20.17 -9.03 -14.24
N GLU A 78 18.83 -9.04 -14.25
CA GLU A 78 18.07 -8.78 -15.46
C GLU A 78 16.63 -8.37 -15.12
N VAL A 79 16.23 -7.20 -15.61
CA VAL A 79 14.86 -6.70 -15.56
C VAL A 79 14.05 -7.54 -16.54
N VAL A 80 13.55 -8.68 -16.10
CA VAL A 80 12.45 -9.35 -16.80
C VAL A 80 11.20 -8.60 -16.36
N ASP A 81 10.64 -7.79 -17.26
CA ASP A 81 9.24 -7.39 -17.17
C ASP A 81 8.45 -8.68 -16.99
N ALA A 82 7.99 -8.93 -15.76
CA ALA A 82 7.17 -10.08 -15.44
C ALA A 82 5.82 -9.85 -16.11
N GLU A 83 5.76 -10.21 -17.40
CA GLU A 83 4.52 -10.57 -18.05
C GLU A 83 3.86 -11.61 -17.14
N ILE A 84 2.79 -11.20 -16.48
CA ILE A 84 1.95 -12.10 -15.70
C ILE A 84 1.24 -12.95 -16.76
N VAL A 85 1.93 -14.00 -17.21
CA VAL A 85 1.31 -15.05 -18.01
C VAL A 85 0.38 -15.78 -17.04
N GLU A 86 -0.91 -15.45 -17.09
CA GLU A 86 -1.97 -16.28 -16.55
C GLU A 86 -1.88 -17.63 -17.27
N THR A 87 -1.10 -18.52 -16.67
CA THR A 87 -1.02 -19.89 -17.11
C THR A 87 -2.23 -20.55 -16.46
N ASP A 88 -3.27 -20.82 -17.25
CA ASP A 88 -4.38 -21.69 -16.83
C ASP A 88 -3.79 -23.10 -16.61
N LEU A 89 -3.25 -23.31 -15.41
CA LEU A 89 -2.74 -24.59 -14.96
C LEU A 89 -3.94 -25.43 -14.55
N GLU A 90 -4.27 -26.43 -15.38
CA GLU A 90 -5.17 -27.51 -14.98
C GLU A 90 -4.72 -28.07 -13.63
N PRO A 91 -5.65 -28.32 -12.68
CA PRO A 91 -5.29 -28.81 -11.36
C PRO A 91 -4.64 -30.18 -11.49
N ASP A 92 -3.35 -30.24 -11.16
CA ASP A 92 -2.56 -31.47 -11.13
C ASP A 92 -3.00 -32.30 -9.91
N VAL A 93 -3.81 -33.33 -10.17
CA VAL A 93 -4.41 -34.20 -9.16
C VAL A 93 -3.61 -35.50 -9.08
N HIS A 94 -2.89 -35.70 -7.98
CA HIS A 94 -2.12 -36.91 -7.72
C HIS A 94 -2.84 -37.78 -6.69
N VAL A 95 -2.99 -39.08 -6.98
CA VAL A 95 -3.51 -40.04 -6.01
C VAL A 95 -2.33 -40.77 -5.38
N VAL A 96 -2.08 -40.51 -4.09
CA VAL A 96 -1.03 -41.15 -3.30
C VAL A 96 -1.71 -41.92 -2.17
N ASP A 97 -1.42 -43.22 -2.05
CA ASP A 97 -1.95 -44.10 -0.98
C ASP A 97 -3.48 -44.06 -0.80
N GLY A 98 -4.22 -44.06 -1.92
CA GLY A 98 -5.70 -44.02 -1.91
C GLY A 98 -6.29 -42.68 -1.46
N ARG A 99 -5.47 -41.64 -1.31
CA ARG A 99 -5.89 -40.26 -1.02
C ARG A 99 -5.62 -39.37 -2.22
N VAL A 100 -6.63 -38.60 -2.60
CA VAL A 100 -6.54 -37.61 -3.67
C VAL A 100 -5.88 -36.36 -3.11
N VAL A 101 -4.65 -36.08 -3.53
CA VAL A 101 -3.90 -34.86 -3.18
C VAL A 101 -3.96 -33.93 -4.38
N VAL A 102 -4.70 -32.83 -4.22
CA VAL A 102 -4.80 -31.78 -5.23
C VAL A 102 -3.75 -30.72 -4.94
N ARG A 103 -2.90 -30.39 -5.92
CA ARG A 103 -1.97 -29.28 -5.79
C ARG A 103 -2.76 -27.96 -5.67
N PRO A 104 -2.56 -27.15 -4.62
CA PRO A 104 -3.26 -25.87 -4.48
C PRO A 104 -2.86 -24.95 -5.64
N SER A 105 -3.82 -24.17 -6.15
CA SER A 105 -3.57 -23.23 -7.23
C SER A 105 -2.65 -22.09 -6.78
N ASP A 106 -1.96 -21.45 -7.74
CA ASP A 106 -1.07 -20.33 -7.43
C ASP A 106 -1.81 -19.20 -6.70
N GLN A 107 -3.07 -18.94 -7.06
CA GLN A 107 -3.91 -17.98 -6.36
C GLN A 107 -4.18 -18.38 -4.90
N GLN A 108 -4.38 -19.67 -4.61
CA GLN A 108 -4.57 -20.18 -3.24
C GLN A 108 -3.28 -20.09 -2.42
N VAL A 109 -2.14 -20.41 -3.04
CA VAL A 109 -0.83 -20.27 -2.40
C VAL A 109 -0.54 -18.81 -2.10
N VAL A 110 -0.79 -17.90 -3.04
CA VAL A 110 -0.62 -16.45 -2.86
C VAL A 110 -1.56 -15.93 -1.78
N ALA A 111 -2.84 -16.30 -1.79
CA ALA A 111 -3.81 -15.90 -0.77
C ALA A 111 -3.41 -16.37 0.63
N ALA A 112 -2.98 -17.63 0.77
CA ALA A 112 -2.52 -18.19 2.04
C ALA A 112 -1.22 -17.53 2.52
N THR A 113 -0.30 -17.25 1.59
CA THR A 113 1.01 -16.66 1.88
C THR A 113 0.90 -15.18 2.25
N LEU A 114 0.08 -14.43 1.51
CA LEU A 114 -0.29 -13.05 1.85
C LEU A 114 -1.16 -13.00 3.10
N GLY A 115 -1.77 -14.08 3.59
CA GLY A 115 -2.41 -14.11 4.90
C GLY A 115 -1.45 -13.84 6.06
N ARG A 116 -0.15 -14.10 5.87
CA ARG A 116 0.87 -13.94 6.90
C ARG A 116 1.31 -12.46 7.00
N PRO A 117 1.23 -11.83 8.19
CA PRO A 117 1.54 -10.41 8.33
C PRO A 117 2.99 -10.08 8.04
N LEU A 118 3.93 -10.99 8.35
CA LEU A 118 5.35 -10.80 8.07
C LEU A 118 5.64 -10.79 6.57
N VAL A 119 4.97 -11.64 5.80
CA VAL A 119 5.11 -11.69 4.34
C VAL A 119 4.58 -10.41 3.70
N ARG A 120 3.43 -9.90 4.17
CA ARG A 120 2.94 -8.59 3.71
C ARG A 120 3.96 -7.49 3.96
N LEU A 121 4.56 -7.47 5.15
CA LEU A 121 5.57 -6.47 5.49
C LEU A 121 6.84 -6.61 4.65
N SER A 122 7.29 -7.83 4.36
CA SER A 122 8.48 -8.03 3.51
C SER A 122 8.22 -7.60 2.06
N VAL A 123 7.03 -7.88 1.52
CA VAL A 123 6.64 -7.42 0.17
C VAL A 123 6.60 -5.89 0.11
N VAL A 124 5.97 -5.25 1.10
CA VAL A 124 5.92 -3.78 1.18
C VAL A 124 7.34 -3.21 1.36
N GLY A 125 8.15 -3.79 2.21
CA GLY A 125 9.53 -3.37 2.45
C GLY A 125 10.41 -3.49 1.21
N ALA A 126 10.30 -4.62 0.49
CA ALA A 126 11.01 -4.84 -0.77
C ALA A 126 10.55 -3.85 -1.86
N GLY A 127 9.24 -3.62 -1.97
CA GLY A 127 8.68 -2.61 -2.87
C GLY A 127 9.15 -1.20 -2.55
N LEU A 128 9.24 -0.85 -1.26
CA LEU A 128 9.77 0.45 -0.82
C LEU A 128 11.26 0.58 -1.13
N ALA A 129 12.06 -0.46 -0.86
CA ALA A 129 13.48 -0.47 -1.20
C ALA A 129 13.70 -0.31 -2.71
N HIS A 130 12.89 -0.98 -3.53
CA HIS A 130 12.92 -0.85 -4.98
C HIS A 130 12.47 0.54 -5.46
N ALA A 131 11.44 1.12 -4.83
CA ALA A 131 10.98 2.47 -5.15
C ALA A 131 11.98 3.56 -4.76
N LEU A 132 12.80 3.32 -3.73
CA LEU A 132 13.86 4.21 -3.27
C LEU A 132 15.16 4.08 -4.07
N ARG A 133 15.26 3.12 -5.01
CA ARG A 133 16.39 3.06 -5.94
C ARG A 133 16.53 4.39 -6.69
N PRO A 134 17.77 4.86 -6.96
CA PRO A 134 18.00 6.15 -7.60
C PRO A 134 17.30 6.27 -8.96
N GLU A 135 17.25 5.19 -9.74
CA GLU A 135 16.57 5.14 -11.05
C GLU A 135 15.05 5.34 -10.90
N SER A 136 14.44 4.64 -9.93
CA SER A 136 13.03 4.75 -9.61
C SER A 136 12.66 6.14 -9.08
N ARG A 137 13.53 6.73 -8.26
CA ARG A 137 13.33 8.08 -7.69
C ARG A 137 13.23 9.14 -8.78
N ASP A 138 14.11 9.09 -9.77
CA ASP A 138 14.09 10.06 -10.87
C ASP A 138 12.83 9.91 -11.73
N ARG A 139 12.42 8.67 -12.00
CA ARG A 139 11.17 8.37 -12.73
C ARG A 139 9.93 8.88 -11.98
N ILE A 140 9.83 8.57 -10.69
CA ILE A 140 8.70 9.01 -9.84
C ILE A 140 8.70 10.54 -9.73
N SER A 141 9.86 11.17 -9.51
CA SER A 141 9.96 12.63 -9.42
C SER A 141 9.56 13.31 -10.74
N GLY A 142 9.93 12.71 -11.87
CA GLY A 142 9.52 13.15 -13.21
C GLY A 142 8.01 13.06 -13.40
N LEU A 143 7.40 11.94 -13.01
CA LEU A 143 5.94 11.74 -13.06
C LEU A 143 5.21 12.76 -12.16
N VAL A 144 5.65 12.94 -10.92
CA VAL A 144 5.06 13.88 -9.96
C VAL A 144 5.18 15.32 -10.47
N ARG A 145 6.36 15.72 -10.99
CA ARG A 145 6.56 17.06 -11.58
C ARG A 145 5.63 17.27 -12.79
N ARG A 146 5.47 16.27 -13.65
CA ARG A 146 4.56 16.32 -14.79
C ARG A 146 3.11 16.48 -14.34
N ASP A 147 2.66 15.70 -13.36
CA ASP A 147 1.29 15.78 -12.85
C ASP A 147 1.02 17.10 -12.13
N PHE A 148 1.98 17.60 -11.34
CA PHE A 148 1.90 18.93 -10.73
C PHE A 148 1.76 20.04 -11.78
N ARG A 149 2.60 20.02 -12.84
CA ARG A 149 2.51 20.98 -13.95
C ARG A 149 1.17 20.85 -14.68
N ARG A 150 0.66 19.63 -14.87
CA ARG A 150 -0.65 19.36 -15.49
C ARG A 150 -1.78 19.96 -14.66
N ARG A 151 -1.80 19.71 -13.34
CA ARG A 151 -2.78 20.29 -12.41
C ARG A 151 -2.68 21.81 -12.35
N ARG A 152 -1.47 22.38 -12.33
CA ARG A 152 -1.26 23.84 -12.38
C ARG A 152 -1.84 24.47 -13.65
N ARG A 153 -1.60 23.87 -14.81
CA ARG A 153 -2.19 24.31 -16.09
C ARG A 153 -3.71 24.17 -16.08
N ALA A 154 -4.25 23.09 -15.52
CA ALA A 154 -5.69 22.89 -15.40
C ALA A 154 -6.34 24.00 -14.55
N ARG A 155 -5.76 24.35 -13.40
CA ARG A 155 -6.23 25.47 -12.56
C ARG A 155 -6.15 26.81 -13.28
N ALA A 156 -5.05 27.09 -13.98
CA ALA A 156 -4.91 28.31 -14.74
C ALA A 156 -5.96 28.42 -15.87
N ARG A 157 -6.26 27.31 -16.56
CA ARG A 157 -7.34 27.26 -17.56
C ARG A 157 -8.71 27.44 -16.92
N ALA A 158 -8.96 26.82 -15.77
CA ALA A 158 -10.21 26.99 -15.03
C ALA A 158 -10.41 28.45 -14.59
N ALA A 159 -9.36 29.09 -14.04
CA ALA A 159 -9.39 30.50 -13.67
C ALA A 159 -9.66 31.42 -14.87
N ARG A 160 -9.03 31.17 -16.03
CA ARG A 160 -9.31 31.93 -17.26
C ARG A 160 -10.71 31.71 -17.83
N ARG A 161 -11.32 30.54 -17.57
CA ARG A 161 -12.72 30.29 -17.93
C ARG A 161 -13.65 31.04 -16.98
N ALA A 162 -13.40 30.98 -15.67
CA ALA A 162 -14.15 31.72 -14.67
C ALA A 162 -14.10 33.25 -14.92
N ALA A 163 -12.91 33.80 -15.21
CA ALA A 163 -12.76 35.23 -15.51
C ALA A 163 -13.56 35.65 -16.76
N ARG A 164 -13.66 34.78 -17.78
CA ARG A 164 -14.47 35.04 -18.97
C ARG A 164 -15.97 34.99 -18.70
N THR A 165 -16.42 34.11 -17.81
CA THR A 165 -17.84 34.05 -17.42
C THR A 165 -18.25 35.19 -16.49
N THR A 166 -17.31 35.77 -15.74
CA THR A 166 -17.57 36.93 -14.86
C THR A 166 -17.48 38.27 -15.59
N HIS A 167 -16.95 38.30 -16.82
CA HIS A 167 -16.94 39.51 -17.62
C HIS A 167 -18.35 39.80 -18.15
N VAL A 168 -19.12 40.54 -17.35
CA VAL A 168 -20.32 41.25 -17.81
C VAL A 168 -19.82 42.35 -18.74
N PRO A 169 -20.19 42.35 -20.03
CA PRO A 169 -19.85 43.45 -20.91
C PRO A 169 -20.39 44.75 -20.28
N PRO A 170 -19.62 45.85 -20.27
CA PRO A 170 -20.13 47.12 -19.77
C PRO A 170 -21.42 47.42 -20.52
N ALA A 171 -22.51 47.60 -19.77
CA ALA A 171 -23.80 47.97 -20.34
C ALA A 171 -23.60 49.22 -21.19
N ASP A 172 -24.13 49.19 -22.42
CA ASP A 172 -24.09 50.35 -23.32
C ASP A 172 -24.55 51.60 -22.55
N PRO A 173 -23.88 52.75 -22.72
CA PRO A 173 -24.25 53.95 -22.00
C PRO A 173 -25.72 54.28 -22.29
N PRO A 174 -26.48 54.75 -21.29
CA PRO A 174 -27.89 55.06 -21.48
C PRO A 174 -28.00 56.10 -22.60
N THR A 175 -28.52 55.67 -23.75
CA THR A 175 -28.98 56.57 -24.80
C THR A 175 -30.10 57.39 -24.20
N TRP A 176 -29.75 58.58 -23.73
CA TRP A 176 -30.65 59.54 -23.12
C TRP A 176 -31.75 59.91 -24.13
N ILE A 177 -32.93 59.31 -23.94
CA ILE A 177 -34.18 59.75 -24.54
C ILE A 177 -34.58 61.02 -23.81
N GLY A 178 -34.35 62.19 -24.44
CA GLY A 178 -34.92 63.43 -23.96
C GLY A 178 -34.19 64.69 -24.40
N GLY A 179 -34.67 65.32 -25.47
CA GLY A 179 -34.45 66.75 -25.66
C GLY A 179 -34.56 67.23 -27.10
N ASN A 180 -35.78 67.44 -27.60
CA ASN A 180 -36.21 68.80 -27.94
C ASN A 180 -37.72 68.85 -28.29
N PRO A 181 -38.58 69.38 -27.42
CA PRO A 181 -39.87 69.92 -27.82
C PRO A 181 -39.74 71.42 -28.12
N GLY A 182 -39.76 71.79 -29.41
CA GLY A 182 -40.10 73.16 -29.83
C GLY A 182 -38.99 73.99 -30.48
N GLY A 183 -39.38 74.69 -31.55
CA GLY A 183 -38.59 75.62 -32.36
C GLY A 183 -38.59 75.14 -33.80
N GLY A 184 -39.32 75.72 -34.74
CA GLY A 184 -39.75 77.09 -34.97
C GLY A 184 -39.77 77.24 -36.49
N ALA A 185 -40.70 78.04 -37.01
CA ALA A 185 -41.08 78.21 -38.42
C ALA A 185 -39.89 78.57 -39.37
N PRO A 186 -40.08 78.55 -40.70
CA PRO A 186 -40.87 79.60 -41.37
C PRO A 186 -42.16 79.13 -42.04
#